data_AF-A0A951MNW0-F1
#
_entry.id   AF-A0A951MNW0-F1
#
_cell.length_a   1.000
_cell.length_b   1.000
_cell.length_c   1.000
_cell.angle_alpha   90.00
_cell.angle_beta   90.00
_cell.angle_gamma   90.00
#
_symmetry.space_group_name_H-M   'P 1'
#
loop_
_entity.id
_entity.type
_entity.pdbx_description
1 polymer ?
#
loop_
_entity_poly.entity_id
_entity_poly.type
_entity_poly.pdbx_seq_one_letter_code
_entity_poly.pdbx_strand_id
1 'polypeptide(L)'
;MTDSRLALLAGLFVVPVLLLWLGHHLRRRPPAWPPVFWGAVIGYVAGMLVMLVAIHYPPVLWASGGWRTAAVHWGMVVGAGVGAVVGRLTRGRRGDLGGDSRGEKTRQILDAHEQAITEYGDVFRDLAK
;
A
#
# COMPACT_ATOMS: atom_id res chain seq x y z
N MET A 1 29.79 15.45 8.28
CA MET A 1 30.13 14.15 7.64
C MET A 1 29.48 12.95 8.35
N THR A 2 29.29 13.00 9.66
CA THR A 2 28.63 11.97 10.47
C THR A 2 27.15 11.80 10.14
N ASP A 3 26.45 12.90 9.91
CA ASP A 3 24.98 12.92 9.78
C ASP A 3 24.50 12.17 8.53
N SER A 4 25.25 12.27 7.43
CA SER A 4 24.95 11.57 6.19
C SER A 4 25.08 10.05 6.36
N ARG A 5 26.14 9.57 7.04
CA ARG A 5 26.35 8.13 7.30
C ARG A 5 25.25 7.56 8.19
N LEU A 6 24.82 8.32 9.20
CA LEU A 6 23.70 7.94 10.07
C LEU A 6 22.40 7.81 9.27
N ALA A 7 22.12 8.73 8.33
CA ALA A 7 20.94 8.64 7.48
C ALA A 7 20.94 7.39 6.58
N LEU A 8 22.10 7.00 6.05
CA LEU A 8 22.24 5.79 5.23
C LEU A 8 22.05 4.51 6.08
N LEU A 9 22.66 4.46 7.27
CA LEU A 9 22.45 3.35 8.21
C LEU A 9 21.00 3.25 8.68
N ALA A 10 20.36 4.39 8.94
CA ALA A 10 18.94 4.44 9.28
C ALA A 10 18.07 3.95 8.11
N GLY A 11 18.34 4.39 6.89
CA GLY A 11 17.68 3.90 5.68
C GLY A 11 17.83 2.39 5.50
N LEU A 12 19.03 1.86 5.71
CA LEU A 12 19.35 0.45 5.42
C LEU A 12 18.85 -0.52 6.50
N PHE A 13 18.84 -0.12 7.78
CA PHE A 13 18.47 -1.01 8.89
C PHE A 13 17.19 -0.60 9.58
N VAL A 14 17.03 0.69 9.90
CA VAL A 14 15.91 1.17 10.71
C VAL A 14 14.60 1.16 9.91
N VAL A 15 14.62 1.62 8.66
CA VAL A 15 13.43 1.65 7.79
C VAL A 15 12.88 0.23 7.53
N PRO A 16 13.66 -0.77 7.12
CA PRO A 16 13.13 -2.13 6.92
C PRO A 16 12.69 -2.79 8.22
N VAL A 17 13.35 -2.55 9.36
CA VAL A 17 12.87 -3.05 10.67
C VAL A 17 11.53 -2.42 11.04
N LEU A 18 11.37 -1.12 10.83
CA LEU A 18 10.09 -0.43 11.06
C LEU A 18 8.99 -0.95 10.12
N LEU A 19 9.29 -1.14 8.83
CA LEU A 19 8.37 -1.73 7.87
C LEU A 19 7.97 -3.15 8.29
N LEU A 20 8.92 -3.98 8.71
CA LEU A 20 8.65 -5.34 9.15
C LEU A 20 7.81 -5.37 10.42
N TRP A 21 8.15 -4.55 11.41
CA TRP A 21 7.37 -4.39 12.64
C TRP A 21 5.95 -3.91 12.33
N LEU A 22 5.81 -2.92 11.45
CA LEU A 22 4.53 -2.39 11.03
C LEU A 22 3.71 -3.44 10.27
N GLY A 23 4.33 -4.21 9.37
CA GLY A 23 3.70 -5.33 8.67
C GLY A 23 3.22 -6.41 9.64
N HIS A 24 4.02 -6.75 10.65
CA HIS A 24 3.65 -7.72 11.68
C HIS A 24 2.49 -7.23 12.55
N HIS A 25 2.55 -5.97 12.98
CA HIS A 25 1.51 -5.34 13.81
C HIS A 25 0.19 -5.17 13.03
N LEU A 26 0.28 -4.85 11.75
CA LEU A 26 -0.88 -4.71 10.86
C LEU A 26 -1.50 -6.06 10.48
N ARG A 27 -0.76 -7.17 10.60
CA ARG A 27 -1.27 -8.52 10.34
C ARG A 27 -2.47 -8.91 11.22
N ARG A 28 -2.64 -8.25 12.38
CA ARG A 28 -3.74 -8.49 13.33
C ARG A 28 -4.78 -7.36 13.40
N ARG A 29 -4.67 -6.32 12.56
CA ARG A 29 -5.49 -5.09 12.65
C ARG A 29 -6.41 -4.90 11.44
N PRO A 30 -7.50 -4.11 11.57
CA PRO A 30 -8.53 -3.94 10.54
C PRO A 30 -8.01 -3.42 9.19
N PRO A 31 -8.75 -3.65 8.08
CA PRO A 31 -8.34 -3.45 6.67
C PRO A 31 -8.03 -2.00 6.24
N ALA A 32 -7.91 -1.09 7.21
CA ALA A 32 -7.70 0.33 7.05
C ALA A 32 -6.25 0.73 6.69
N TRP A 33 -5.26 -0.04 7.11
CA TRP A 33 -3.84 0.30 7.00
C TRP A 33 -3.01 -0.32 5.85
N PRO A 34 -3.49 -1.35 5.11
CA PRO A 34 -2.75 -1.92 3.97
C PRO A 34 -2.24 -0.90 2.94
N PRO A 35 -3.01 0.12 2.49
CA PRO A 35 -2.51 1.02 1.43
C PRO A 35 -1.39 1.94 1.91
N VAL A 36 -1.39 2.33 3.19
CA VAL A 36 -0.31 3.13 3.79
C VAL A 36 0.97 2.30 3.87
N PHE A 37 0.85 1.05 4.33
CA PHE A 37 1.96 0.12 4.42
C PHE A 37 2.57 -0.17 3.04
N TRP A 38 1.74 -0.55 2.06
CA TRP A 38 2.21 -0.81 0.70
C TRP A 38 2.78 0.43 0.03
N GLY A 39 2.19 1.61 0.27
CA GLY A 39 2.76 2.87 -0.17
C GLY A 39 4.17 3.08 0.39
N ALA A 40 4.37 2.87 1.69
CA ALA A 40 5.68 2.99 2.32
C ALA A 40 6.71 2.00 1.75
N VAL A 41 6.31 0.74 1.52
CA VAL A 41 7.16 -0.29 0.90
C VAL A 41 7.58 0.11 -0.52
N ILE A 42 6.61 0.51 -1.36
CA ILE A 42 6.89 0.91 -2.75
C ILE A 42 7.80 2.13 -2.79
N GLY A 43 7.52 3.13 -1.95
CA GLY A 43 8.32 4.33 -1.83
C GLY A 43 9.76 4.05 -1.38
N TYR A 44 9.94 3.13 -0.41
CA TYR A 44 11.26 2.68 0.02
C TYR A 44 12.05 2.04 -1.12
N VAL A 45 11.42 1.12 -1.87
CA VAL A 45 12.06 0.45 -3.02
C VAL A 45 12.44 1.46 -4.10
N ALA A 46 11.55 2.41 -4.42
CA ALA A 46 11.86 3.48 -5.37
C ALA A 46 13.04 4.35 -4.90
N GLY A 47 13.07 4.71 -3.61
CA GLY A 47 14.18 5.43 -3.00
C GLY A 47 15.51 4.66 -3.06
N MET A 48 15.47 3.35 -2.87
CA MET A 48 16.63 2.45 -3.02
C MET A 48 17.13 2.41 -4.47
N LEU A 49 16.24 2.37 -5.46
CA LEU A 49 16.63 2.43 -6.88
C LEU A 49 17.31 3.76 -7.21
N VAL A 50 16.78 4.89 -6.71
CA VAL A 50 17.40 6.21 -6.86
C VAL A 50 18.79 6.24 -6.24
N MET A 51 18.96 5.68 -5.04
CA MET A 51 20.28 5.54 -4.41
C MET A 51 21.23 4.73 -5.30
N LEU A 52 20.78 3.58 -5.83
CA LEU A 52 21.61 2.71 -6.68
C LEU A 52 22.10 3.43 -7.93
N VAL A 53 21.20 4.16 -8.59
CA VAL A 53 21.52 4.99 -9.76
C VAL A 53 22.51 6.07 -9.38
N ALA A 54 22.34 6.75 -8.24
CA ALA A 54 23.25 7.79 -7.77
C ALA A 54 24.65 7.30 -7.40
N ILE A 55 24.78 6.04 -6.98
CA ILE A 55 26.07 5.40 -6.74
C ILE A 55 26.77 5.04 -8.05
N HIS A 56 26.03 4.51 -9.03
CA HIS A 56 26.60 4.01 -10.29
C HIS A 56 26.83 5.09 -11.34
N TYR A 57 26.07 6.20 -11.32
CA TYR A 57 26.25 7.25 -12.31
C TYR A 57 27.53 8.08 -12.07
N PRO A 58 28.30 8.40 -13.14
CA PRO A 58 29.53 9.18 -13.05
C PRO A 58 29.33 10.51 -12.31
N PRO A 59 30.19 10.87 -11.35
CA PRO A 59 30.08 12.12 -10.59
C PRO A 59 30.06 13.37 -11.47
N VAL A 60 30.70 13.32 -12.64
CA VAL A 60 30.75 14.43 -13.64
C VAL A 60 29.37 14.79 -14.19
N LEU A 61 28.43 13.84 -14.22
CA LEU A 61 27.06 14.08 -14.69
C LEU A 61 26.15 14.68 -13.62
N TRP A 62 26.59 14.65 -12.36
CA TRP A 62 25.90 15.35 -11.29
C TRP A 62 26.42 16.78 -11.29
N ALA A 63 25.53 17.74 -11.54
CA ALA A 63 25.84 19.15 -11.31
C ALA A 63 26.49 19.29 -9.93
N SER A 64 27.48 20.17 -9.79
CA SER A 64 28.38 20.31 -8.62
C SER A 64 27.71 20.56 -7.25
N GLY A 65 26.38 20.50 -7.17
CA GLY A 65 25.60 20.54 -5.94
C GLY A 65 25.57 19.20 -5.18
N GLY A 66 25.26 19.28 -3.88
CA GLY A 66 25.14 18.12 -2.98
C GLY A 66 23.98 17.17 -3.26
N TRP A 67 23.37 17.22 -4.45
CA TRP A 67 22.20 16.45 -4.84
C TRP A 67 22.47 14.94 -4.90
N ARG A 68 23.67 14.55 -5.36
CA ARG A 68 24.12 13.15 -5.33
C ARG A 68 24.17 12.63 -3.91
N THR A 69 24.77 13.40 -3.01
CA THR A 69 24.87 13.07 -1.59
C THR A 69 23.49 12.96 -0.96
N ALA A 70 22.57 13.89 -1.28
CA ALA A 70 21.20 13.83 -0.80
C ALA A 70 20.48 12.56 -1.28
N ALA A 71 20.56 12.25 -2.58
CA ALA A 71 19.94 11.05 -3.17
C ALA A 71 20.46 9.76 -2.53
N VAL A 72 21.77 9.67 -2.29
CA VAL A 72 22.40 8.46 -1.71
C VAL A 72 22.01 8.25 -0.25
N HIS A 73 21.97 9.32 0.57
CA HIS A 73 21.79 9.17 2.01
C HIS A 73 20.34 9.30 2.47
N TRP A 74 19.51 10.04 1.73
CA TRP A 74 18.12 10.33 2.10
C TRP A 74 17.08 9.63 1.21
N GLY A 75 17.48 9.11 0.04
CA GLY A 75 16.56 8.55 -0.94
C GLY A 75 15.61 7.50 -0.37
N MET A 76 16.15 6.54 0.40
CA MET A 76 15.36 5.48 1.04
C MET A 76 14.37 6.01 2.09
N VAL A 77 14.82 6.94 2.96
CA VAL A 77 14.02 7.49 4.06
C VAL A 77 12.89 8.38 3.51
N VAL A 78 13.24 9.29 2.59
CA VAL A 78 12.27 10.17 1.93
C VAL A 78 11.31 9.37 1.06
N GLY A 79 11.82 8.39 0.31
CA GLY A 79 11.01 7.48 -0.50
C GLY A 79 9.96 6.76 0.35
N ALA A 80 10.36 6.14 1.46
CA ALA A 80 9.44 5.47 2.37
C ALA A 80 8.38 6.44 2.94
N GLY A 81 8.79 7.63 3.36
CA GLY A 81 7.89 8.66 3.90
C GLY A 81 6.87 9.15 2.87
N VAL A 82 7.33 9.52 1.67
CA VAL A 82 6.47 9.96 0.56
C VAL A 82 5.50 8.85 0.17
N GLY A 83 6.00 7.61 0.04
CA GLY A 83 5.17 6.45 -0.25
C GLY A 83 4.08 6.23 0.78
N ALA A 84 4.39 6.35 2.08
CA ALA A 84 3.41 6.24 3.15
C ALA A 84 2.32 7.33 3.07
N VAL A 85 2.72 8.57 2.79
CA VAL A 85 1.79 9.71 2.61
C VAL A 85 0.88 9.48 1.40
N VAL A 86 1.44 9.07 0.27
CA VAL A 86 0.65 8.73 -0.94
C VAL A 86 -0.32 7.58 -0.66
N GLY A 87 0.11 6.54 0.07
CA GLY A 87 -0.74 5.44 0.50
C GLY A 87 -1.89 5.89 1.41
N ARG A 88 -1.65 6.92 2.23
CA ARG A 88 -2.69 7.54 3.07
C ARG A 88 -3.68 8.36 2.26
N LEU A 89 -3.20 9.15 1.29
CA LEU A 89 -4.06 9.99 0.44
C LEU A 89 -4.92 9.15 -0.52
N THR A 90 -4.35 8.09 -1.10
CA THR A 90 -5.09 7.16 -1.97
C THR A 90 -6.15 6.36 -1.23
N ARG A 91 -5.97 6.10 0.08
CA ARG A 91 -7.02 5.53 0.93
C ARG A 91 -8.26 6.42 1.00
N GLY A 92 -8.09 7.73 1.17
CA GLY A 92 -9.21 8.68 1.19
C GLY A 92 -10.04 8.60 -0.09
N ARG A 93 -9.38 8.42 -1.24
CA ARG A 93 -10.02 8.34 -2.55
C ARG A 93 -10.70 7.00 -2.85
N ARG A 94 -10.28 5.90 -2.20
CA ARG A 94 -10.86 4.56 -2.36
C ARG A 94 -12.05 4.30 -1.43
N GLY A 95 -12.15 5.03 -0.32
CA GLY A 95 -13.30 4.99 0.59
C GLY A 95 -14.60 5.46 -0.06
N ASP A 96 -14.52 6.47 -0.92
CA ASP A 96 -15.68 7.02 -1.64
C ASP A 96 -16.22 6.12 -2.77
N LEU A 97 -15.41 5.21 -3.31
CA LEU A 97 -15.80 4.37 -4.45
C LEU A 97 -16.20 2.93 -4.08
N GLY A 98 -15.98 2.52 -2.82
CA GLY A 98 -16.07 1.11 -2.40
C GLY A 98 -17.07 0.82 -1.28
N GLY A 99 -17.83 1.81 -0.81
CA GLY A 99 -18.67 1.70 0.39
C GLY A 99 -19.97 0.90 0.23
N ASP A 100 -20.46 0.66 -0.99
CA ASP A 100 -21.84 0.16 -1.17
C ASP A 100 -21.91 -1.13 -2.02
N SER A 101 -21.17 -1.17 -3.13
CA SER A 101 -21.41 -2.16 -4.19
C SER A 101 -21.14 -3.63 -3.82
N ARG A 102 -20.24 -3.91 -2.85
CA ARG A 102 -19.94 -5.30 -2.44
C ARG A 102 -20.94 -5.85 -1.41
N GLY A 103 -21.42 -4.98 -0.51
CA GLY A 103 -22.51 -5.32 0.41
C GLY A 103 -23.82 -5.52 -0.34
N GLU A 104 -24.08 -4.65 -1.31
CA GLU A 104 -25.26 -4.70 -2.15
C GLU A 104 -25.29 -5.92 -3.07
N LYS A 105 -24.18 -6.26 -3.74
CA LYS A 105 -24.12 -7.51 -4.53
C LYS A 105 -24.37 -8.77 -3.68
N THR A 106 -23.90 -8.78 -2.43
CA THR A 106 -24.08 -9.94 -1.56
C THR A 106 -25.54 -10.06 -1.11
N ARG A 107 -26.20 -8.93 -0.81
CA ARG A 107 -27.65 -8.90 -0.54
C ARG A 107 -28.46 -9.28 -1.76
N GLN A 108 -28.11 -8.75 -2.93
CA GLN A 108 -28.78 -9.05 -4.19
C GLN A 108 -28.70 -10.53 -4.57
N ILE A 109 -27.58 -11.20 -4.30
CA ILE A 109 -27.44 -12.66 -4.50
C ILE A 109 -28.30 -13.43 -3.48
N LEU A 110 -28.35 -12.97 -2.24
CA LEU A 110 -29.16 -13.60 -1.19
C LEU A 110 -30.66 -13.49 -1.51
N ASP A 111 -31.12 -12.30 -1.91
CA ASP A 111 -32.50 -12.01 -2.28
C ASP A 111 -32.91 -12.81 -3.54
N ALA A 112 -32.02 -12.92 -4.53
CA ALA A 112 -32.25 -13.74 -5.72
C ALA A 112 -32.36 -15.24 -5.38
N HIS A 113 -31.57 -15.71 -4.42
CA HIS A 113 -31.67 -17.10 -3.94
C HIS A 113 -32.97 -17.35 -3.19
N GLU A 114 -33.42 -16.40 -2.37
CA GLU A 114 -34.66 -16.51 -1.62
C GLU A 114 -35.87 -16.54 -2.56
N GLN A 115 -35.90 -15.68 -3.59
CA GLN A 115 -36.94 -15.68 -4.63
C GLN A 115 -37.02 -16.99 -5.42
N ALA A 116 -35.87 -17.56 -5.80
CA ALA A 116 -35.85 -18.82 -6.52
C ALA A 116 -36.45 -19.96 -5.69
N ILE A 117 -36.17 -20.01 -4.37
CA ILE A 117 -36.71 -21.03 -3.48
C ILE A 117 -38.24 -20.94 -3.38
N THR A 118 -38.79 -19.73 -3.29
CA THR A 118 -40.26 -19.52 -3.26
C THR A 118 -40.91 -19.92 -4.58
N GLU A 119 -40.31 -19.56 -5.72
CA GLU A 119 -40.82 -19.91 -7.04
C GLU A 119 -40.83 -21.43 -7.26
N TYR A 120 -39.77 -22.14 -6.90
CA TYR A 120 -39.75 -23.60 -6.94
C TYR A 120 -40.77 -24.23 -5.99
N GLY A 121 -40.98 -23.65 -4.81
CA GLY A 121 -41.96 -24.12 -3.83
C GLY A 121 -43.40 -24.10 -4.34
N ASP A 122 -43.76 -23.10 -5.13
CA ASP A 122 -45.10 -23.01 -5.72
C ASP A 122 -45.29 -23.98 -6.90
N VAL A 123 -44.25 -24.22 -7.70
CA VAL A 123 -44.28 -25.24 -8.79
C VAL A 123 -44.48 -26.65 -8.21
N PHE A 124 -43.78 -27.00 -7.13
CA PHE A 124 -43.99 -28.29 -6.46
C PHE A 124 -45.38 -28.44 -5.86
N ARG A 125 -46.00 -27.33 -5.42
CA ARG A 125 -47.36 -27.34 -4.87
C ARG A 125 -48.43 -27.55 -5.95
N ASP A 126 -48.17 -27.07 -7.17
CA ASP A 126 -49.09 -27.22 -8.31
C ASP A 126 -49.02 -28.63 -8.93
N LEU A 127 -47.84 -29.26 -8.91
CA LEU A 127 -47.65 -30.66 -9.35
C LEU A 127 -48.27 -31.70 -8.39
N ALA A 128 -48.57 -31.31 -7.15
CA ALA A 128 -49.13 -32.19 -6.12
C ALA A 128 -50.68 -32.20 -6.09
N LYS A 129 -51.34 -31.43 -6.95
CA LYS A 129 -52.80 -31.40 -7.12
C LYS A 129 -53.22 -32.14 -8.39
#